data_AF-A0A372BNR9-F1
#
_entry.id   AF-A0A372BNR9-F1
#
_cell.length_a   1.000
_cell.length_b   1.000
_cell.length_c   1.000
_cell.angle_alpha   90.00
_cell.angle_beta   90.00
_cell.angle_gamma   90.00
#
_symmetry.space_group_name_H-M   'P 1'
#
loop_
_entity.id
_entity.type
_entity.pdbx_description
1 polymer ?
#
loop_
_entity_poly.entity_id
_entity_poly.type
_entity_poly.pdbx_seq_one_letter_code
_entity_poly.pdbx_strand_id
1 'polypeptide(L)'
;MNKTMLGLVVIPLILSGCVKKAEEKPVEKAEKTSNIKANEDSQKEENQIPAMIASSFLVKFEQPKICGPNPDVEGVVCTSKEAIALKSNIGWIDQVIDKEIRKDYADALTPASEKQKQLNQTQAEGLNNWSESVVYRFNGQFGQYVQISKVSSEYSGGAHGISTFEDYIFDLKSKKRIGLKDIVVNGKMDALK
;
A
#
# COMPACT_ATOMS: atom_id res chain seq x y z
N MET A 1 34.72 -27.07 -58.47
CA MET A 1 35.47 -26.05 -59.24
C MET A 1 35.45 -24.74 -58.47
N ASN A 2 36.64 -24.19 -58.19
CA ASN A 2 37.03 -22.80 -57.85
C ASN A 2 36.27 -22.05 -56.73
N LYS A 3 36.90 -21.73 -55.58
CA LYS A 3 37.88 -20.61 -55.28
C LYS A 3 37.20 -19.24 -55.46
N THR A 4 37.11 -18.30 -54.51
CA THR A 4 38.11 -17.58 -53.67
C THR A 4 37.35 -16.69 -52.65
N MET A 5 37.67 -16.61 -51.34
CA MET A 5 38.71 -15.81 -50.63
C MET A 5 38.42 -14.28 -50.50
N LEU A 6 38.15 -13.83 -49.26
CA LEU A 6 38.51 -12.56 -48.56
C LEU A 6 37.54 -12.45 -47.34
N GLY A 7 37.92 -12.35 -46.07
CA GLY A 7 39.11 -11.81 -45.45
C GLY A 7 38.74 -10.53 -44.68
N LEU A 8 38.31 -10.65 -43.42
CA LEU A 8 38.34 -9.53 -42.48
C LEU A 8 38.57 -10.05 -41.05
N VAL A 9 39.80 -9.85 -40.61
CA VAL A 9 40.30 -10.08 -39.26
C VAL A 9 39.96 -8.85 -38.42
N VAL A 10 39.31 -9.03 -37.27
CA VAL A 10 39.30 -8.04 -36.19
C VAL A 10 39.72 -8.74 -34.90
N ILE A 11 40.72 -8.12 -34.27
CA ILE A 11 41.60 -8.59 -33.21
C ILE A 11 40.85 -8.62 -31.86
N PRO A 12 40.98 -9.69 -31.03
CA PRO A 12 40.51 -9.62 -29.65
C PRO A 12 41.55 -8.89 -28.78
N LEU A 13 41.20 -7.72 -28.25
CA LEU A 13 41.96 -7.10 -27.17
C LEU A 13 41.73 -7.88 -25.87
N ILE A 14 42.73 -8.64 -25.48
CA ILE A 14 42.86 -9.26 -24.16
C ILE A 14 43.69 -8.28 -23.31
N LEU A 15 43.08 -7.65 -22.30
CA LEU A 15 43.80 -6.94 -21.26
C LEU A 15 43.70 -7.75 -19.95
N SER A 16 44.77 -8.50 -19.68
CA SER A 16 45.27 -8.81 -18.33
C SER A 16 45.37 -7.51 -17.51
N GLY A 17 45.05 -7.38 -16.23
CA GLY A 17 45.10 -8.32 -15.12
C GLY A 17 45.76 -7.58 -13.94
N CYS A 18 45.20 -7.68 -12.74
CA CYS A 18 45.91 -7.49 -11.47
C CYS A 18 45.08 -8.15 -10.35
N VAL A 19 45.22 -9.48 -10.23
CA VAL A 19 44.93 -10.23 -9.00
C VAL A 19 46.30 -10.52 -8.38
N LYS A 20 46.59 -9.94 -7.21
CA LYS A 20 47.78 -10.35 -6.44
C LYS A 20 47.40 -11.58 -5.61
N LYS A 21 48.07 -12.68 -5.94
CA LYS A 21 48.04 -13.97 -5.27
C LYS A 21 49.01 -13.96 -4.07
N ALA A 22 48.62 -14.70 -3.03
CA ALA A 22 49.27 -14.87 -1.75
C ALA A 22 50.72 -15.40 -1.80
N GLU A 23 51.52 -14.99 -0.81
CA GLU A 23 52.72 -15.70 -0.35
C GLU A 23 52.41 -16.37 1.01
N GLU A 24 52.75 -17.66 1.13
CA GLU A 24 52.71 -18.45 2.38
C GLU A 24 54.13 -18.74 2.88
N LYS A 25 54.33 -18.62 4.20
CA LYS A 25 55.02 -19.54 5.17
C LYS A 25 55.61 -18.76 6.37
N PRO A 26 55.91 -19.38 7.55
CA PRO A 26 55.29 -20.54 8.23
C PRO A 26 55.01 -20.34 9.75
N VAL A 27 54.05 -21.13 10.27
CA VAL A 27 53.84 -21.75 11.61
C VAL A 27 54.63 -21.26 12.84
N GLU A 28 53.94 -20.89 13.95
CA GLU A 28 54.07 -21.56 15.26
C GLU A 28 52.94 -21.23 16.27
N LYS A 29 52.65 -22.23 17.12
CA LYS A 29 51.52 -22.38 18.06
C LYS A 29 51.57 -21.45 19.28
N ALA A 30 50.40 -21.08 19.79
CA ALA A 30 50.12 -21.13 21.22
C ALA A 30 48.60 -21.31 21.48
N GLU A 31 48.24 -22.43 22.09
CA GLU A 31 46.92 -22.67 22.67
C GLU A 31 46.69 -21.77 23.90
N LYS A 32 45.48 -21.23 24.06
CA LYS A 32 44.82 -21.29 25.36
C LYS A 32 43.30 -21.16 25.24
N THR A 33 42.67 -22.23 25.68
CA THR A 33 41.26 -22.46 25.96
C THR A 33 40.60 -21.29 26.69
N SER A 34 39.43 -20.87 26.21
CA SER A 34 38.39 -20.34 27.08
C SER A 34 37.02 -20.61 26.45
N ASN A 35 36.31 -21.54 27.06
CA ASN A 35 34.87 -21.71 26.89
C ASN A 35 34.18 -20.39 27.24
N ILE A 36 33.50 -19.76 26.28
CA ILE A 36 32.36 -18.90 26.58
C ILE A 36 31.15 -19.56 25.94
N LYS A 37 30.35 -20.14 26.83
CA LYS A 37 29.03 -20.71 26.57
C LYS A 37 28.18 -19.71 25.80
N ALA A 38 27.48 -20.23 24.81
CA ALA A 38 26.27 -19.66 24.26
C ALA A 38 25.34 -19.22 25.40
N ASN A 39 25.13 -17.91 25.53
CA ASN A 39 23.99 -17.34 26.22
C ASN A 39 23.87 -15.87 25.83
N GLU A 40 23.51 -15.63 24.56
CA GLU A 40 23.10 -14.30 24.10
C GLU A 40 22.14 -14.44 22.92
N ASP A 41 21.10 -15.27 23.10
CA ASP A 41 20.03 -15.38 22.12
C ASP A 41 18.69 -15.47 22.84
N SER A 42 18.36 -14.43 23.63
CA SER A 42 17.00 -14.24 24.14
C SER A 42 16.70 -12.84 24.66
N GLN A 43 17.25 -11.76 24.09
CA GLN A 43 16.83 -10.36 24.39
C GLN A 43 17.06 -9.35 23.24
N LYS A 44 16.85 -9.73 21.96
CA LYS A 44 17.08 -8.82 20.82
C LYS A 44 15.90 -8.59 19.87
N GLU A 45 14.72 -9.12 20.16
CA GLU A 45 13.56 -9.01 19.26
C GLU A 45 12.62 -7.81 19.53
N GLU A 46 12.69 -7.15 20.70
CA GLU A 46 11.67 -6.15 21.06
C GLU A 46 11.90 -4.74 20.46
N ASN A 47 13.03 -4.51 19.76
CA ASN A 47 13.41 -3.18 19.27
C ASN A 47 13.61 -3.06 17.75
N GLN A 48 13.33 -4.12 16.98
CA GLN A 48 13.42 -4.02 15.52
C GLN A 48 12.09 -3.54 14.93
N ILE A 49 12.13 -2.38 14.28
CA ILE A 49 10.99 -1.87 13.52
C ILE A 49 10.81 -2.77 12.28
N PRO A 50 9.66 -3.45 12.11
CA PRO A 50 9.45 -4.30 10.96
C PRO A 50 9.34 -3.47 9.68
N ALA A 51 9.89 -3.99 8.57
CA ALA A 51 9.56 -3.48 7.25
C ALA A 51 8.12 -3.87 6.89
N MET A 52 7.34 -2.91 6.43
CA MET A 52 5.98 -3.15 5.95
C MET A 52 6.03 -3.77 4.57
N ILE A 53 5.34 -4.89 4.42
CA ILE A 53 5.04 -5.53 3.15
C ILE A 53 3.53 -5.45 3.02
N ALA A 54 3.06 -4.85 1.91
CA ALA A 54 1.66 -4.61 1.66
C ALA A 54 1.27 -5.07 0.26
N SER A 55 0.04 -5.55 0.12
CA SER A 55 -0.59 -5.85 -1.15
C SER A 55 -1.98 -5.22 -1.19
N SER A 56 -2.39 -4.72 -2.35
CA SER A 56 -3.74 -4.20 -2.55
C SER A 56 -4.71 -5.32 -2.86
N PHE A 57 -5.96 -5.15 -2.44
CA PHE A 57 -7.05 -6.04 -2.81
C PHE A 57 -8.35 -5.27 -3.01
N LEU A 58 -9.19 -5.75 -3.93
CA LEU A 58 -10.54 -5.23 -4.11
C LEU A 58 -11.41 -5.72 -2.94
N VAL A 59 -12.06 -4.78 -2.25
CA VAL A 59 -13.03 -5.10 -1.20
C VAL A 59 -14.28 -5.65 -1.85
N LYS A 60 -14.74 -6.80 -1.35
CA LYS A 60 -16.00 -7.39 -1.81
C LYS A 60 -17.16 -6.70 -1.10
N PHE A 61 -17.94 -5.93 -1.85
CA PHE A 61 -19.22 -5.40 -1.39
C PHE A 61 -20.36 -6.38 -1.68
N GLU A 62 -21.29 -6.48 -0.74
CA GLU A 62 -22.54 -7.23 -0.91
C GLU A 62 -23.47 -6.47 -1.88
N GLN A 63 -23.35 -5.14 -1.91
CA GLN A 63 -24.04 -4.25 -2.82
C GLN A 63 -23.04 -3.32 -3.51
N PRO A 64 -22.41 -3.74 -4.63
CA PRO A 64 -21.48 -2.89 -5.39
C PRO A 64 -22.19 -1.75 -6.16
N LYS A 65 -23.52 -1.75 -6.18
CA LYS A 65 -24.36 -0.69 -6.75
C LYS A 65 -25.60 -0.52 -5.87
N ILE A 66 -25.87 0.72 -5.45
CA ILE A 66 -27.02 1.06 -4.59
C ILE A 66 -27.88 2.08 -5.33
N CYS A 67 -29.17 1.80 -5.45
CA CYS A 67 -30.10 2.64 -6.19
C CYS A 67 -31.08 3.37 -5.27
N GLY A 68 -31.47 4.58 -5.63
CA GLY A 68 -32.43 5.37 -4.89
C GLY A 68 -33.24 6.29 -5.80
N PRO A 69 -34.41 6.76 -5.35
CA PRO A 69 -35.14 7.78 -6.09
C PRO A 69 -34.34 9.09 -6.09
N ASN A 70 -34.37 9.80 -7.21
CA ASN A 70 -33.82 11.14 -7.34
C ASN A 70 -34.85 12.02 -8.07
N PRO A 71 -35.21 13.20 -7.53
CA PRO A 71 -36.22 14.05 -8.17
C PRO A 71 -35.79 14.62 -9.52
N ASP A 72 -34.48 14.68 -9.80
CA ASP A 72 -33.91 15.33 -10.98
C ASP A 72 -33.67 14.34 -12.14
N VAL A 73 -33.93 13.05 -11.94
CA VAL A 73 -33.67 12.00 -12.92
C VAL A 73 -34.92 11.13 -13.08
N GLU A 74 -35.31 10.87 -14.33
CA GLU A 74 -36.37 9.90 -14.62
C GLU A 74 -35.88 8.48 -14.31
N GLY A 75 -36.60 7.78 -13.43
CA GLY A 75 -36.21 6.45 -12.93
C GLY A 75 -35.42 6.50 -11.62
N VAL A 76 -34.71 5.41 -11.30
CA VAL A 76 -33.81 5.38 -10.12
C VAL A 76 -32.41 5.78 -10.50
N VAL A 77 -31.73 6.47 -9.58
CA VAL A 77 -30.31 6.76 -9.69
C VAL A 77 -29.52 5.70 -8.94
N CYS A 78 -28.45 5.19 -9.54
CA CYS A 78 -27.69 4.08 -9.00
C CYS A 78 -26.21 4.45 -8.87
N THR A 79 -25.73 4.55 -7.62
CA THR A 79 -24.32 4.82 -7.34
C THR A 79 -23.55 3.53 -7.28
N SER A 80 -22.54 3.40 -8.14
CA SER A 80 -21.57 2.29 -8.09
C SER A 80 -20.54 2.56 -7.00
N LYS A 81 -20.18 1.53 -6.23
CA LYS A 81 -19.25 1.64 -5.11
C LYS A 81 -18.05 0.72 -5.28
N GLU A 82 -16.85 1.25 -5.07
CA GLU A 82 -15.61 0.48 -5.13
C GLU A 82 -14.66 0.85 -3.98
N ALA A 83 -14.01 -0.14 -3.38
CA ALA A 83 -12.91 0.12 -2.46
C ALA A 83 -11.73 -0.81 -2.74
N ILE A 84 -10.54 -0.24 -2.86
CA ILE A 84 -9.28 -0.98 -2.90
C ILE A 84 -8.55 -0.75 -1.59
N ALA A 85 -8.44 -1.80 -0.78
CA ALA A 85 -7.81 -1.78 0.52
C ALA A 85 -6.39 -2.34 0.45
N LEU A 86 -5.68 -2.29 1.58
CA LEU A 86 -4.35 -2.90 1.75
C LEU A 86 -4.41 -4.02 2.78
N LYS A 87 -3.69 -5.11 2.49
CA LYS A 87 -3.38 -6.17 3.43
C LYS A 87 -1.87 -6.18 3.67
N SER A 88 -1.45 -6.17 4.93
CA SER A 88 -0.03 -6.11 5.28
C SER A 88 0.39 -7.13 6.33
N ASN A 89 1.69 -7.18 6.60
CA ASN A 89 2.26 -7.89 7.76
C ASN A 89 2.08 -7.14 9.09
N ILE A 90 1.46 -5.95 9.10
CA ILE A 90 1.25 -5.12 10.29
C ILE A 90 -0.26 -5.02 10.57
N GLY A 91 -0.79 -6.00 11.30
CA GLY A 91 -2.24 -6.20 11.44
C GLY A 91 -3.03 -5.02 12.05
N TRP A 92 -2.42 -4.19 12.90
CA TRP A 92 -3.12 -3.04 13.48
C TRP A 92 -3.34 -1.91 12.47
N ILE A 93 -2.47 -1.76 11.46
CA ILE A 93 -2.67 -0.82 10.35
C ILE A 93 -3.83 -1.33 9.47
N ASP A 94 -3.84 -2.63 9.16
CA ASP A 94 -4.95 -3.26 8.43
C ASP A 94 -6.29 -2.99 9.12
N GLN A 95 -6.34 -3.10 10.45
CA GLN A 95 -7.56 -2.83 11.24
C GLN A 95 -8.01 -1.37 11.16
N VAL A 96 -7.09 -0.40 11.12
CA VAL A 96 -7.43 1.02 10.94
C VAL A 96 -8.10 1.23 9.58
N ILE A 97 -7.53 0.66 8.51
CA ILE A 97 -8.06 0.79 7.15
C ILE A 97 -9.42 0.09 7.04
N ASP A 98 -9.54 -1.15 7.53
CA ASP A 98 -10.81 -1.91 7.51
C ASP A 98 -11.91 -1.17 8.29
N LYS A 99 -11.59 -0.57 9.44
CA LYS A 99 -12.55 0.22 10.22
C LYS A 99 -13.06 1.44 9.45
N GLU A 100 -12.19 2.17 8.77
CA GLU A 100 -12.60 3.33 7.96
C GLU A 100 -13.48 2.89 6.78
N ILE A 101 -13.11 1.83 6.06
CA ILE A 101 -13.91 1.31 4.95
C ILE A 101 -15.29 0.84 5.45
N ARG A 102 -15.34 0.09 6.55
CA ARG A 102 -16.61 -0.36 7.14
C ARG A 102 -17.51 0.78 7.58
N LYS A 103 -16.92 1.90 8.03
CA LYS A 103 -17.65 3.11 8.41
C LYS A 103 -18.21 3.82 7.18
N ASP A 104 -17.37 4.07 6.18
CA ASP A 104 -17.71 4.87 5.01
C ASP A 104 -18.62 4.12 4.02
N TYR A 105 -18.52 2.78 3.96
CA TYR A 105 -19.23 1.91 3.00
C TYR A 105 -20.16 0.89 3.70
N ALA A 106 -20.71 1.24 4.86
CA ALA A 106 -21.56 0.34 5.65
C ALA A 106 -22.79 -0.17 4.86
N ASP A 107 -23.37 0.68 4.02
CA ASP A 107 -24.50 0.35 3.15
C ASP A 107 -24.15 -0.66 2.05
N ALA A 108 -22.94 -0.57 1.50
CA ALA A 108 -22.43 -1.48 0.47
C ALA A 108 -22.01 -2.85 1.03
N LEU A 109 -21.62 -2.88 2.30
CA LEU A 109 -21.17 -4.09 3.00
C LEU A 109 -22.31 -4.90 3.62
N THR A 110 -23.52 -4.34 3.64
CA THR A 110 -24.71 -5.05 4.13
C THR A 110 -25.53 -5.58 2.95
N PRO A 111 -26.18 -6.74 3.07
CA PRO A 111 -27.08 -7.22 2.02
C PRO A 111 -28.24 -6.28 1.75
N ALA A 112 -28.71 -6.27 0.50
CA ALA A 112 -29.85 -5.43 0.08
C ALA A 112 -31.10 -5.74 0.92
N SER A 113 -31.73 -4.68 1.44
CA SER A 113 -33.04 -4.78 2.08
C SER A 113 -34.12 -5.21 1.06
N GLU A 114 -35.23 -5.77 1.54
CA GLU A 114 -36.35 -6.12 0.65
C GLU A 114 -36.90 -4.92 -0.12
N LYS A 115 -36.91 -3.73 0.50
CA LYS A 115 -37.29 -2.48 -0.18
C LYS A 115 -36.34 -2.16 -1.33
N GLN A 116 -35.02 -2.34 -1.12
CA GLN A 116 -34.02 -2.13 -2.15
C GLN A 116 -34.17 -3.12 -3.31
N LYS A 117 -34.40 -4.40 -3.00
CA LYS A 117 -34.64 -5.43 -4.02
C LYS A 117 -35.88 -5.12 -4.86
N GLN A 118 -36.98 -4.73 -4.22
CA GLN A 118 -38.22 -4.34 -4.90
C GLN A 118 -38.01 -3.11 -5.78
N LEU A 119 -37.29 -2.09 -5.29
CA LEU A 119 -36.97 -0.89 -6.06
C LEU A 119 -36.20 -1.25 -7.34
N ASN A 120 -35.14 -2.07 -7.20
CA ASN A 120 -34.30 -2.51 -8.32
C ASN A 120 -35.07 -3.38 -9.35
N GLN A 121 -36.17 -4.02 -8.95
CA GLN A 121 -37.01 -4.85 -9.83
C GLN A 121 -38.13 -4.07 -10.53
N THR A 122 -38.61 -2.99 -9.92
CA THR A 122 -39.85 -2.31 -10.35
C THR A 122 -39.59 -0.98 -11.04
N GLN A 123 -38.43 -0.36 -10.83
CA GLN A 123 -38.08 0.91 -11.47
C GLN A 123 -36.87 0.71 -12.39
N ALA A 124 -36.97 1.25 -13.61
CA ALA A 124 -35.84 1.31 -14.51
C ALA A 124 -34.76 2.24 -13.95
N GLU A 125 -33.50 1.84 -14.08
CA GLU A 125 -32.37 2.72 -13.81
C GLU A 125 -32.40 3.89 -14.82
N GLY A 126 -32.47 5.11 -14.30
CA GLY A 126 -32.32 6.31 -15.10
C GLY A 126 -30.90 6.39 -15.66
N LEU A 127 -30.70 7.10 -16.77
CA LEU A 127 -29.37 7.27 -17.36
C LEU A 127 -28.47 8.10 -16.43
N ASN A 128 -27.70 7.43 -15.58
CA ASN A 128 -26.76 8.03 -14.65
C ASN A 128 -25.51 7.14 -14.55
N ASN A 129 -24.35 7.75 -14.33
CA ASN A 129 -23.07 7.04 -14.15
C ASN A 129 -22.48 7.33 -12.77
N TRP A 130 -23.34 7.43 -11.75
CA TRP A 130 -22.87 7.87 -10.44
C TRP A 130 -21.94 6.84 -9.82
N SER A 131 -20.87 7.32 -9.18
CA SER A 131 -19.82 6.46 -8.64
C SER A 131 -19.19 7.05 -7.40
N GLU A 132 -18.86 6.19 -6.46
CA GLU A 132 -18.05 6.49 -5.28
C GLU A 132 -16.94 5.44 -5.19
N SER A 133 -15.69 5.88 -5.00
CA SER A 133 -14.57 4.96 -4.85
C SER A 133 -13.54 5.46 -3.85
N VAL A 134 -12.84 4.50 -3.22
CA VAL A 134 -11.68 4.77 -2.37
C VAL A 134 -10.54 3.80 -2.66
N VAL A 135 -9.31 4.30 -2.68
CA VAL A 135 -8.10 3.49 -2.86
C VAL A 135 -7.10 3.82 -1.77
N TYR A 136 -6.67 2.81 -1.02
CA TYR A 136 -5.55 2.90 -0.09
C TYR A 136 -4.27 2.44 -0.78
N ARG A 137 -3.25 3.29 -0.81
CA ARG A 137 -1.97 3.04 -1.51
C ARG A 137 -0.83 3.06 -0.51
N PHE A 138 0.01 2.03 -0.51
CA PHE A 138 1.24 2.07 0.27
C PHE A 138 2.26 2.93 -0.49
N ASN A 139 2.65 4.07 0.09
CA ASN A 139 3.59 5.00 -0.55
C ASN A 139 5.04 4.67 -0.18
N GLY A 140 5.25 4.14 1.03
CA GLY A 140 6.57 3.72 1.48
C GLY A 140 6.72 3.75 3.00
N GLN A 141 7.91 3.39 3.45
CA GLN A 141 8.32 3.42 4.84
C GLN A 141 9.66 4.16 4.98
N PHE A 142 9.72 5.09 5.92
CA PHE A 142 10.93 5.80 6.30
C PHE A 142 11.23 5.55 7.78
N GLY A 143 12.15 4.61 8.06
CA GLY A 143 12.44 4.18 9.42
C GLY A 143 11.20 3.62 10.12
N GLN A 144 10.78 4.26 11.21
CA GLN A 144 9.58 3.90 11.97
C GLN A 144 8.27 4.43 11.38
N TYR A 145 8.29 5.23 10.31
CA TYR A 145 7.09 5.85 9.78
C TYR A 145 6.65 5.18 8.48
N VAL A 146 5.39 4.75 8.41
CA VAL A 146 4.73 4.24 7.21
C VAL A 146 3.80 5.32 6.68
N GLN A 147 3.83 5.54 5.36
CA GLN A 147 2.89 6.43 4.66
C GLN A 147 1.96 5.63 3.77
N ILE A 148 0.65 5.87 3.93
CA ILE A 148 -0.42 5.33 3.11
C ILE A 148 -1.33 6.47 2.67
N SER A 149 -1.57 6.63 1.37
CA SER A 149 -2.54 7.61 0.87
C SER A 149 -3.93 6.96 0.73
N LYS A 150 -4.95 7.61 1.29
CA LYS A 150 -6.37 7.37 0.99
C LYS A 150 -6.77 8.32 -0.13
N VAL A 151 -7.08 7.78 -1.31
CA VAL A 151 -7.56 8.57 -2.46
C VAL A 151 -9.02 8.24 -2.67
N SER A 152 -9.91 9.22 -2.50
CA SER A 152 -11.33 9.06 -2.77
C SER A 152 -11.69 9.77 -4.08
N SER A 153 -12.69 9.24 -4.78
CA SER A 153 -13.28 9.86 -5.97
C SER A 153 -14.79 9.66 -5.97
N GLU A 154 -15.52 10.72 -6.29
CA GLU A 154 -16.98 10.72 -6.38
C GLU A 154 -17.42 11.38 -7.68
N TYR A 155 -18.46 10.85 -8.31
CA TYR A 155 -19.20 11.50 -9.38
C TYR A 155 -20.69 11.31 -9.13
N SER A 156 -21.41 12.43 -8.98
CA SER A 156 -22.85 12.47 -8.69
C SER A 156 -23.61 13.27 -9.76
N GLY A 157 -23.10 13.26 -10.99
CA GLY A 157 -23.66 14.01 -12.12
C GLY A 157 -22.99 15.38 -12.34
N GLY A 158 -23.23 15.98 -13.51
CA GLY A 158 -22.59 17.22 -13.94
C GLY A 158 -21.35 17.01 -14.80
N ALA A 159 -20.54 18.07 -14.94
CA ALA A 159 -19.42 18.09 -15.89
C ALA A 159 -18.21 17.25 -15.44
N HIS A 160 -17.98 17.12 -14.13
CA HIS A 160 -16.84 16.39 -13.59
C HIS A 160 -17.15 15.83 -12.20
N GLY A 161 -16.32 14.89 -11.74
CA GLY A 161 -16.33 14.39 -10.36
C GLY A 161 -15.50 15.23 -9.41
N ILE A 162 -15.37 14.75 -8.18
CA ILE A 162 -14.53 15.30 -7.13
C ILE A 162 -13.56 14.21 -6.69
N SER A 163 -12.29 14.56 -6.48
CA SER A 163 -11.32 13.65 -5.88
C SER A 163 -10.64 14.30 -4.70
N THR A 164 -10.42 13.53 -3.64
CA THR A 164 -9.68 13.95 -2.46
C THR A 164 -8.55 12.97 -2.17
N PHE A 165 -7.49 13.46 -1.55
CA PHE A 165 -6.42 12.63 -1.03
C PHE A 165 -6.14 13.00 0.42
N GLU A 166 -5.87 11.99 1.24
CA GLU A 166 -5.50 12.13 2.64
C GLU A 166 -4.31 11.21 2.93
N ASP A 167 -3.25 11.73 3.52
CA ASP A 167 -2.10 10.93 3.91
C ASP A 167 -2.24 10.40 5.34
N TYR A 168 -2.04 9.09 5.49
CA TYR A 168 -2.06 8.38 6.74
C TYR A 168 -0.62 8.08 7.08
N ILE A 169 -0.11 8.77 8.09
CA ILE A 169 1.24 8.52 8.61
C ILE A 169 1.10 7.68 9.87
N PHE A 170 1.76 6.53 9.89
CA PHE A 170 1.74 5.58 10.99
C PHE A 170 3.13 5.48 11.60
N ASP A 171 3.24 5.77 12.89
CA ASP A 171 4.45 5.48 13.66
C ASP A 171 4.39 4.04 14.19
N LEU A 172 5.24 3.18 13.65
CA LEU A 172 5.36 1.77 14.00
C LEU A 172 5.87 1.55 15.43
N LYS A 173 6.64 2.50 15.98
CA LYS A 173 7.17 2.40 17.34
C LYS A 173 6.08 2.67 18.37
N SER A 174 5.32 3.75 18.19
CA SER A 174 4.20 4.10 19.10
C SER A 174 2.87 3.44 18.74
N LYS A 175 2.81 2.72 17.60
CA LYS A 175 1.60 2.07 17.06
C LYS A 175 0.43 3.05 16.92
N LYS A 176 0.72 4.24 16.39
CA LYS A 176 -0.23 5.34 16.31
C LYS A 176 -0.27 5.95 14.90
N ARG A 177 -1.47 6.29 14.43
CA ARG A 177 -1.62 7.22 13.31
C ARG A 177 -1.31 8.64 13.80
N ILE A 178 -0.24 9.22 13.29
CA ILE A 178 0.21 10.57 13.66
C ILE A 178 -0.42 11.61 12.74
N GLY A 179 -0.87 12.71 13.34
CA GLY A 179 -1.34 13.90 12.62
C GLY A 179 -0.43 15.09 12.86
N LEU A 180 -0.75 16.22 12.22
CA LEU A 180 0.05 17.45 12.33
C LEU A 180 0.31 17.88 13.79
N LYS A 181 -0.72 17.78 14.63
CA LYS A 181 -0.64 18.12 16.07
C LYS A 181 0.35 17.26 16.87
N ASP A 182 0.70 16.07 16.38
CA ASP A 182 1.63 15.16 17.04
C ASP A 182 3.09 15.48 16.68
N ILE A 183 3.31 16.28 15.63
CA ILE A 183 4.64 16.62 15.10
C ILE A 183 5.00 18.08 15.42
N VAL A 184 4.01 18.97 15.46
CA VAL A 184 4.24 20.40 15.69
C VAL A 184 4.54 20.65 17.16
N VAL A 185 5.59 21.43 17.42
CA VAL A 185 5.95 21.88 18.77
C VAL A 185 4.75 22.55 19.45
N ASN A 186 4.48 22.17 20.69
CA ASN A 186 3.36 22.72 21.47
C ASN A 186 3.33 24.25 21.41
N GLY A 187 2.15 24.81 21.13
CA GLY A 187 1.94 26.25 21.00
C GLY A 187 2.36 26.85 19.64
N LYS A 188 2.78 26.04 18.66
CA LYS A 188 3.17 26.50 17.31
C LYS A 188 2.18 26.16 16.20
N MET A 189 1.03 25.55 16.51
CA MET A 189 0.01 25.20 15.50
C MET A 189 -0.54 26.42 14.76
N ASP A 190 -0.71 27.56 15.44
CA ASP A 190 -1.24 28.78 14.80
C ASP A 190 -0.25 29.46 13.85
N ALA A 191 1.05 29.12 13.93
CA ALA A 191 2.05 29.63 12.99
C ALA A 191 2.04 28.90 11.63
N LEU A 192 1.18 27.88 11.46
CA LEU A 192 1.04 27.08 10.23
C LEU A 192 -0.27 27.32 9.48
N LYS A 193 -1.14 28.20 10.01
CA LYS A 193 -2.39 28.64 9.37
C LYS A 193 -2.11 29.84 8.47
#